data_AF-A0A9E3EYX9-F1
#
_entry.id   AF-A0A9E3EYX9-F1
#
_cell.length_a   1.000
_cell.length_b   1.000
_cell.length_c   1.000
_cell.angle_alpha   90.00
_cell.angle_beta   90.00
_cell.angle_gamma   90.00
#
_symmetry.space_group_name_H-M   'P 1'
#
loop_
_entity.id
_entity.type
_entity.pdbx_description
1 polymer ?
#
loop_
_entity_poly.entity_id
_entity_poly.type
_entity_poly.pdbx_seq_one_letter_code
_entity_poly.pdbx_strand_id
1 'polypeptide(L)'
;GTVLHTGDIKLDQLPLDGRPTDLPGMSRLGSTDGAGVDLLLCDSTNSEIPGVGPSESEVGPTLHRLIRGAHGRVIVACFASNVDRVQQIIDAATALGRRVSFVGRSMVRNMGIARDLGFLQVADADLVDIGAAELMPPDQIVLITTGTQGEPMSALSRMSRGEHRSITLTAEDLVILSSSLIPGNEEAVYDVIDSLSKIGARVVTNQQVRVHVSGHAYAGELLFLYNGVRPRNVMPVHGTWRMLRANAKLAASTGVPESSIVLAENGVSVDLVDGSVSIAGAVPVGKMFVDGLITGDVGDITLGERLILSSGFVAVTVVVRRGTGRSAAAPQLHSRGFSEDPKALEPAVRKVEAELESLVAENVTDPARIAQAVRRTVGKWVGETYRRQPMIVPTVIEI
;
A
#
# COMPACT_ATOMS: atom_id res chain seq x y z
N GLY A 1 -25.51 -20.51 17.15
CA GLY A 1 -24.71 -19.78 18.12
C GLY A 1 -24.61 -18.31 17.76
N THR A 2 -24.02 -17.50 18.63
CA THR A 2 -23.78 -16.07 18.40
C THR A 2 -22.37 -15.85 17.88
N VAL A 3 -22.25 -15.12 16.77
CA VAL A 3 -20.97 -14.68 16.20
C VAL A 3 -20.84 -13.17 16.38
N LEU A 4 -19.74 -12.73 17.00
CA LEU A 4 -19.42 -11.31 17.16
C LEU A 4 -18.20 -10.98 16.29
N HIS A 5 -18.35 -10.03 15.39
CA HIS A 5 -17.24 -9.49 14.58
C HIS A 5 -16.95 -8.07 15.04
N THR A 6 -15.71 -7.77 15.43
CA THR A 6 -15.35 -6.44 15.96
C THR A 6 -15.42 -5.34 14.91
N GLY A 7 -15.21 -5.72 13.64
CA GLY A 7 -14.78 -4.77 12.62
C GLY A 7 -13.34 -4.36 12.91
N ASP A 8 -12.88 -3.28 12.30
CA ASP A 8 -11.68 -2.58 12.75
C ASP A 8 -12.04 -1.84 14.04
N ILE A 9 -11.27 -2.02 15.10
CA ILE A 9 -11.67 -1.56 16.43
C ILE A 9 -10.52 -0.87 17.15
N LYS A 10 -10.85 0.20 17.89
CA LYS A 10 -10.02 0.85 18.90
C LYS A 10 -10.88 1.07 20.14
N LEU A 11 -10.29 1.05 21.33
CA LEU A 11 -10.99 1.35 22.59
C LEU A 11 -10.68 2.77 23.04
N ASP A 12 -10.88 3.75 22.15
CA ASP A 12 -10.67 5.16 22.47
C ASP A 12 -11.67 5.62 23.53
N GLN A 13 -11.16 6.12 24.65
CA GLN A 13 -11.97 6.57 25.78
C GLN A 13 -12.45 8.01 25.62
N LEU A 14 -11.83 8.78 24.73
CA LEU A 14 -12.12 10.19 24.50
C LEU A 14 -12.24 10.48 22.99
N PRO A 15 -13.11 9.77 22.25
CA PRO A 15 -13.30 10.01 20.83
C PRO A 15 -13.92 11.41 20.60
N LEU A 16 -13.62 12.01 19.45
CA LEU A 16 -14.01 13.40 19.15
C LEU A 16 -15.52 13.60 19.06
N ASP A 17 -16.25 12.58 18.61
CA ASP A 17 -17.70 12.60 18.48
C ASP A 17 -18.43 12.24 19.78
N GLY A 18 -17.69 11.98 20.87
CA GLY A 18 -18.24 11.58 22.16
C GLY A 18 -18.90 10.20 22.16
N ARG A 19 -18.67 9.37 21.14
CA ARG A 19 -19.22 8.01 21.01
C ARG A 19 -18.14 6.96 21.24
N PRO A 20 -17.81 6.62 22.50
CA PRO A 20 -16.86 5.54 22.78
C PRO A 20 -17.40 4.21 22.30
N THR A 21 -16.49 3.27 22.05
CA THR A 21 -16.83 1.87 21.78
C THR A 21 -17.74 1.33 22.88
N ASP A 22 -18.88 0.71 22.50
CA ASP A 22 -19.88 0.17 23.45
C ASP A 22 -19.39 -1.13 24.12
N LEU A 23 -18.31 -1.02 24.91
CA LEU A 23 -17.79 -2.09 25.74
C LEU A 23 -18.85 -2.69 26.69
N PRO A 24 -19.75 -1.90 27.32
CA PRO A 24 -20.85 -2.47 28.10
C PRO A 24 -21.77 -3.35 27.27
N GLY A 25 -22.14 -2.94 26.06
CA GLY A 25 -22.92 -3.74 25.12
C GLY A 25 -22.22 -5.03 24.72
N MET A 26 -20.94 -4.94 24.35
CA MET A 26 -20.13 -6.12 24.03
C MET A 26 -20.02 -7.08 25.21
N SER A 27 -19.87 -6.56 26.43
CA SER A 27 -19.82 -7.37 27.66
C SER A 27 -21.16 -8.02 28.00
N ARG A 28 -22.30 -7.37 27.73
CA ARG A 28 -23.64 -7.96 27.88
C ARG A 28 -23.86 -9.12 26.91
N LEU A 29 -23.30 -9.08 25.70
CA LEU A 29 -23.35 -10.20 24.77
C LEU A 29 -22.55 -11.41 25.28
N GLY A 30 -21.48 -11.15 26.03
CA GLY A 30 -20.60 -12.15 26.62
C GLY A 30 -21.09 -12.80 27.92
N SER A 31 -22.10 -12.21 28.60
CA SER A 31 -22.55 -12.72 29.90
C SER A 31 -23.35 -14.02 29.78
N THR A 32 -23.30 -14.83 30.84
CA THR A 32 -24.02 -16.10 30.95
C THR A 32 -25.53 -15.96 31.00
N ASP A 33 -26.02 -14.75 31.29
CA ASP A 33 -27.45 -14.40 31.31
C ASP A 33 -27.95 -14.01 29.91
N GLY A 34 -27.04 -13.88 28.93
CA GLY A 34 -27.32 -13.73 27.50
C GLY A 34 -27.10 -15.04 26.72
N ALA A 35 -27.16 -14.97 25.39
CA ALA A 35 -26.91 -16.12 24.52
C ALA A 35 -25.44 -16.61 24.55
N GLY A 36 -24.51 -15.81 25.11
CA GLY A 36 -23.07 -16.02 25.07
C GLY A 36 -22.49 -15.79 23.66
N VAL A 37 -21.23 -15.34 23.58
CA VAL A 37 -20.51 -15.24 22.30
C VAL A 37 -19.83 -16.57 22.02
N ASP A 38 -20.36 -17.31 21.03
CA ASP A 38 -19.80 -18.61 20.63
C ASP A 38 -18.52 -18.44 19.81
N LEU A 39 -18.43 -17.41 18.95
CA LEU A 39 -17.23 -17.09 18.18
C LEU A 39 -17.00 -15.58 18.10
N LEU A 40 -15.81 -15.13 18.51
CA LEU A 40 -15.34 -13.76 18.32
C LEU A 40 -14.34 -13.68 17.15
N LEU A 41 -14.66 -12.84 16.17
CA LEU A 41 -13.76 -12.44 15.08
C LEU A 41 -13.15 -11.08 15.44
N CYS A 42 -11.85 -11.07 15.74
CA CYS A 42 -11.16 -9.93 16.34
C CYS A 42 -10.08 -9.35 15.42
N ASP A 43 -10.10 -8.03 15.21
CA ASP A 43 -9.04 -7.28 14.52
C ASP A 43 -7.68 -7.53 15.18
N SER A 44 -6.67 -7.84 14.36
CA SER A 44 -5.33 -8.21 14.80
C SER A 44 -4.27 -7.17 14.45
N THR A 45 -4.62 -6.09 13.75
CA THR A 45 -3.68 -5.17 13.10
C THR A 45 -2.55 -4.71 14.04
N ASN A 46 -2.89 -4.39 15.28
CA ASN A 46 -1.97 -3.87 16.29
C ASN A 46 -1.73 -4.83 17.48
N SER A 47 -2.05 -6.12 17.34
CA SER A 47 -1.95 -7.09 18.44
C SER A 47 -0.52 -7.36 18.93
N GLU A 48 0.50 -6.99 18.14
CA GLU A 48 1.91 -7.09 18.53
C GLU A 48 2.41 -5.85 19.29
N ILE A 49 1.63 -4.78 19.31
CA ILE A 49 2.03 -3.52 19.94
C ILE A 49 1.51 -3.51 21.39
N PRO A 50 2.40 -3.49 22.40
CA PRO A 50 2.00 -3.57 23.80
C PRO A 50 1.31 -2.27 24.27
N GLY A 51 0.57 -2.38 25.38
CA GLY A 51 -0.05 -1.23 26.05
C GLY A 51 -1.39 -0.81 25.45
N VAL A 52 -1.78 0.42 25.72
CA VAL A 52 -3.04 1.03 25.26
C VAL A 52 -2.70 2.20 24.35
N GLY A 53 -3.37 2.28 23.19
CA GLY A 53 -3.16 3.36 22.25
C GLY A 53 -3.57 4.73 22.80
N PRO A 54 -2.87 5.82 22.42
CA PRO A 54 -3.29 7.18 22.75
C PRO A 54 -4.63 7.55 22.08
N SER A 55 -5.35 8.50 22.68
CA SER A 55 -6.63 8.96 22.16
C SER A 55 -6.45 9.84 20.91
N GLU A 56 -7.41 9.80 19.98
CA GLU A 56 -7.49 10.71 18.84
C GLU A 56 -7.58 12.18 19.30
N SER A 57 -8.17 12.42 20.48
CA SER A 57 -8.26 13.76 21.10
C SER A 57 -6.90 14.41 21.39
N GLU A 58 -5.82 13.62 21.48
CA GLU A 58 -4.47 14.15 21.74
C GLU A 58 -3.81 14.77 20.49
N VAL A 59 -4.32 14.45 19.29
CA VAL A 59 -3.73 14.91 18.03
C VAL A 59 -4.06 16.38 17.77
N GLY A 60 -5.32 16.79 17.94
CA GLY A 60 -5.77 18.18 17.73
C GLY A 60 -4.93 19.25 18.45
N PRO A 61 -4.70 19.15 19.77
CA PRO A 61 -3.84 20.09 20.50
C PRO A 61 -2.41 20.16 19.96
N THR A 62 -1.86 19.04 19.49
CA THR A 62 -0.54 19.01 18.86
C THR A 62 -0.55 19.69 17.50
N LEU A 63 -1.54 19.42 16.64
CA LEU A 63 -1.70 20.10 15.35
C LEU A 63 -1.84 21.61 15.55
N HIS A 64 -2.69 22.05 16.48
CA HIS A 64 -2.84 23.46 16.82
C HIS A 64 -1.51 24.09 17.24
N ARG A 65 -0.73 23.43 18.12
CA ARG A 65 0.57 23.95 18.55
C ARG A 65 1.55 24.10 17.38
N LEU A 66 1.59 23.12 16.49
CA LEU A 66 2.46 23.14 15.31
C LEU A 66 2.06 24.22 14.31
N ILE A 67 0.76 24.35 14.00
CA ILE A 67 0.23 25.37 13.08
C ILE A 67 0.47 26.78 13.66
N ARG A 68 0.25 26.98 14.97
CA ARG A 68 0.50 28.27 15.64
C ARG A 68 1.96 28.70 15.52
N GLY A 69 2.89 27.75 15.60
CA GLY A 69 4.33 28.01 15.49
C GLY A 69 4.86 28.12 14.05
N ALA A 70 4.00 28.03 13.03
CA ALA A 70 4.42 28.15 11.65
C ALA A 70 4.46 29.62 11.21
N HIS A 71 5.55 30.04 10.57
CA HIS A 71 5.68 31.39 10.00
C HIS A 71 5.18 31.45 8.56
N GLY A 72 5.42 30.40 7.77
CA GLY A 72 4.90 30.28 6.40
C GLY A 72 3.61 29.45 6.33
N ARG A 73 3.42 28.83 5.16
CA ARG A 73 2.29 27.96 4.88
C ARG A 73 2.47 26.61 5.55
N VAL A 74 1.34 26.03 5.97
CA VAL A 74 1.31 24.69 6.56
C VAL A 74 0.68 23.72 5.59
N ILE A 75 1.32 22.57 5.40
CA ILE A 75 0.85 21.46 4.59
C ILE A 75 0.67 20.26 5.51
N VAL A 76 -0.56 19.81 5.72
CA VAL A 76 -0.85 18.64 6.55
C VAL A 76 -1.27 17.49 5.65
N ALA A 77 -0.44 16.46 5.57
CA ALA A 77 -0.74 15.24 4.85
C ALA A 77 -1.42 14.23 5.77
N CYS A 78 -2.59 13.72 5.38
CA CYS A 78 -3.32 12.69 6.11
C CYS A 78 -4.09 11.75 5.16
N PHE A 79 -4.64 10.66 5.69
CA PHE A 79 -5.52 9.78 4.91
C PHE A 79 -6.84 10.50 4.61
N ALA A 80 -7.24 10.54 3.33
CA ALA A 80 -8.49 11.19 2.91
C ALA A 80 -9.76 10.53 3.46
N SER A 81 -9.66 9.34 4.04
CA SER A 81 -10.77 8.65 4.73
C SER A 81 -10.89 9.05 6.21
N ASN A 82 -9.89 9.71 6.79
CA ASN A 82 -9.92 10.08 8.20
C ASN A 82 -10.55 11.48 8.37
N VAL A 83 -11.89 11.51 8.35
CA VAL A 83 -12.69 12.74 8.47
C VAL A 83 -12.40 13.46 9.79
N ASP A 84 -12.29 12.72 10.90
CA ASP A 84 -11.99 13.25 12.23
C ASP A 84 -10.66 14.01 12.25
N ARG A 85 -9.62 13.42 11.65
CA ARG A 85 -8.31 14.09 11.54
C ARG A 85 -8.41 15.37 10.71
N VAL A 86 -9.16 15.34 9.60
CA VAL A 86 -9.34 16.53 8.78
C VAL A 86 -10.10 17.61 9.55
N GLN A 87 -11.15 17.25 10.30
CA GLN A 87 -11.87 18.18 11.18
C GLN A 87 -10.92 18.85 12.18
N GLN A 88 -10.07 18.09 12.86
CA GLN A 88 -9.07 18.65 13.80
C GLN A 88 -8.10 19.62 13.13
N ILE A 89 -7.69 19.35 11.88
CA ILE A 89 -6.82 20.26 11.13
C ILE A 89 -7.56 21.55 10.79
N ILE A 90 -8.84 21.45 10.38
CA ILE A 90 -9.70 22.61 10.11
C ILE A 90 -9.87 23.44 11.37
N ASP A 91 -10.29 22.84 12.47
CA ASP A 91 -10.50 23.53 13.75
C ASP A 91 -9.23 24.24 14.23
N ALA A 92 -8.08 23.58 14.10
CA ALA A 92 -6.79 24.16 14.46
C ALA A 92 -6.39 25.33 13.55
N ALA A 93 -6.70 25.27 12.26
CA ALA A 93 -6.41 26.32 11.30
C ALA A 93 -7.31 27.55 11.50
N THR A 94 -8.63 27.34 11.61
CA THR A 94 -9.62 28.40 11.74
C THR A 94 -9.51 29.12 13.08
N ALA A 95 -9.18 28.42 14.16
CA ALA A 95 -8.88 29.02 15.46
C ALA A 95 -7.68 29.99 15.43
N LEU A 96 -6.81 29.86 14.41
CA LEU A 96 -5.65 30.72 14.18
C LEU A 96 -5.88 31.75 13.07
N GLY A 97 -7.12 31.88 12.57
CA GLY A 97 -7.47 32.80 11.48
C GLY A 97 -6.89 32.40 10.13
N ARG A 98 -6.48 31.13 9.97
CA ARG A 98 -6.00 30.60 8.69
C ARG A 98 -7.15 29.93 7.96
N ARG A 99 -7.21 30.15 6.64
CA ARG A 99 -8.12 29.41 5.76
C ARG A 99 -7.55 28.04 5.43
N VAL A 100 -8.40 27.15 4.94
CA VAL A 100 -8.05 25.78 4.56
C VAL A 100 -8.31 25.52 3.09
N SER A 101 -7.48 24.67 2.48
CA SER A 101 -7.73 24.15 1.12
C SER A 101 -7.46 22.66 1.03
N PHE A 102 -8.37 21.92 0.41
CA PHE A 102 -8.20 20.50 0.14
C PHE A 102 -7.40 20.26 -1.14
N VAL A 103 -6.33 19.47 -1.03
CA VAL A 103 -5.43 19.18 -2.14
C VAL A 103 -5.45 17.68 -2.46
N GLY A 104 -5.79 17.38 -3.72
CA GLY A 104 -5.85 16.02 -4.25
C GLY A 104 -7.28 15.51 -4.41
N ARG A 105 -7.51 14.74 -5.47
CA ARG A 105 -8.86 14.28 -5.89
C ARG A 105 -9.60 13.52 -4.79
N SER A 106 -8.92 12.60 -4.11
CA SER A 106 -9.55 11.81 -3.04
C SER A 106 -9.88 12.67 -1.82
N MET A 107 -9.04 13.65 -1.47
CA MET A 107 -9.32 14.57 -0.35
C MET A 107 -10.56 15.42 -0.65
N VAL A 108 -10.59 16.08 -1.82
CA VAL A 108 -11.73 16.90 -2.25
C VAL A 108 -13.02 16.07 -2.30
N ARG A 109 -12.98 14.88 -2.89
CA ARG A 109 -14.16 14.02 -3.03
C ARG A 109 -14.68 13.55 -1.66
N ASN A 110 -13.82 12.99 -0.82
CA ASN A 110 -14.23 12.42 0.45
C ASN A 110 -14.72 13.50 1.42
N MET A 111 -14.05 14.66 1.47
CA MET A 111 -14.47 15.76 2.33
C MET A 111 -15.76 16.44 1.84
N GLY A 112 -15.98 16.49 0.53
CA GLY A 112 -17.28 16.90 -0.03
C GLY A 112 -18.41 16.00 0.46
N ILE A 113 -18.26 14.68 0.31
CA ILE A 113 -19.25 13.69 0.81
C ILE A 113 -19.43 13.82 2.33
N ALA A 114 -18.35 13.94 3.10
CA ALA A 114 -18.41 14.07 4.54
C ALA A 114 -19.15 15.36 4.97
N ARG A 115 -18.95 16.46 4.27
CA ARG A 115 -19.67 17.73 4.48
C ARG A 115 -21.15 17.58 4.16
N ASP A 116 -21.50 16.96 3.03
CA ASP A 116 -22.89 16.74 2.62
C ASP A 116 -23.67 15.86 3.61
N LEU A 117 -22.98 14.88 4.22
CA LEU A 117 -23.55 13.98 5.23
C LEU A 117 -23.50 14.54 6.66
N GLY A 118 -22.90 15.72 6.87
CA GLY A 118 -22.77 16.36 8.19
C GLY A 118 -21.70 15.78 9.11
N PHE A 119 -20.79 14.96 8.60
CA PHE A 119 -19.62 14.46 9.34
C PHE A 119 -18.46 15.45 9.39
N LEU A 120 -18.42 16.41 8.46
CA LEU A 120 -17.41 17.47 8.42
C LEU A 120 -18.08 18.83 8.53
N GLN A 121 -17.58 19.66 9.45
CA GLN A 121 -18.06 21.01 9.71
C GLN A 121 -16.98 22.02 9.33
N VAL A 122 -17.26 22.84 8.33
CA VAL A 122 -16.39 23.95 7.91
C VAL A 122 -17.26 25.05 7.32
N ALA A 123 -17.02 26.31 7.70
CA ALA A 123 -17.73 27.43 7.12
C ALA A 123 -17.21 27.72 5.70
N ASP A 124 -18.08 28.15 4.79
CA ASP A 124 -17.68 28.49 3.42
C ASP A 124 -16.63 29.61 3.36
N ALA A 125 -16.63 30.51 4.35
CA ALA A 125 -15.64 31.58 4.45
C ALA A 125 -14.22 31.07 4.76
N ASP A 126 -14.12 29.91 5.43
CA ASP A 126 -12.86 29.30 5.87
C ASP A 126 -12.27 28.35 4.83
N LEU A 127 -13.09 27.85 3.90
CA LEU A 127 -12.67 26.93 2.84
C LEU A 127 -12.41 27.69 1.54
N VAL A 128 -11.24 27.50 0.95
CA VAL A 128 -10.89 28.06 -0.36
C VAL A 128 -10.49 26.97 -1.35
N ASP A 129 -10.81 27.21 -2.63
CA ASP A 129 -10.27 26.39 -3.70
C ASP A 129 -8.75 26.59 -3.83
N ILE A 130 -8.11 25.68 -4.55
CA ILE A 130 -6.66 25.64 -4.67
C ILE A 130 -6.08 26.83 -5.45
N GLY A 131 -6.84 27.41 -6.39
CA GLY A 131 -6.41 28.57 -7.16
C GLY A 131 -6.43 29.84 -6.31
N ALA A 132 -7.45 30.00 -5.47
CA ALA A 132 -7.50 31.05 -4.46
C ALA A 132 -6.40 30.88 -3.41
N ALA A 133 -6.14 29.64 -2.96
CA ALA A 133 -5.09 29.32 -2.01
C ALA A 133 -3.68 29.68 -2.52
N GLU A 134 -3.43 29.54 -3.82
CA GLU A 134 -2.16 29.92 -4.48
C GLU A 134 -1.84 31.42 -4.37
N LEU A 135 -2.87 32.27 -4.36
CA LEU A 135 -2.74 33.73 -4.31
C LEU A 135 -2.75 34.29 -2.89
N MET A 136 -2.98 33.47 -1.87
CA MET A 136 -3.06 33.91 -0.47
C MET A 136 -1.67 34.09 0.15
N PRO A 137 -1.53 34.99 1.15
CA PRO A 137 -0.34 35.05 1.97
C PRO A 137 -0.01 33.68 2.60
N PRO A 138 1.25 33.22 2.57
CA PRO A 138 1.61 31.89 3.07
C PRO A 138 1.19 31.64 4.52
N ASP A 139 1.29 32.65 5.38
CA ASP A 139 0.93 32.59 6.79
C ASP A 139 -0.58 32.54 7.08
N GLN A 140 -1.42 32.65 6.04
CA GLN A 140 -2.89 32.66 6.17
C GLN A 140 -3.57 31.39 5.65
N ILE A 141 -2.81 30.39 5.22
CA ILE A 141 -3.34 29.20 4.55
C ILE A 141 -2.78 27.89 5.14
N VAL A 142 -3.65 26.90 5.28
CA VAL A 142 -3.32 25.50 5.58
C VAL A 142 -3.82 24.61 4.44
N LEU A 143 -2.91 23.82 3.85
CA LEU A 143 -3.23 22.86 2.81
C LEU A 143 -3.40 21.48 3.43
N ILE A 144 -4.55 20.84 3.20
CA ILE A 144 -4.83 19.49 3.68
C ILE A 144 -4.74 18.55 2.48
N THR A 145 -3.76 17.65 2.49
CA THR A 145 -3.37 16.88 1.31
C THR A 145 -3.33 15.37 1.54
N THR A 146 -3.47 14.62 0.45
CA THR A 146 -3.07 13.20 0.37
C THR A 146 -1.56 13.04 0.16
N GLY A 147 -1.07 11.80 0.24
CA GLY A 147 0.30 11.43 -0.12
C GLY A 147 1.18 11.04 1.06
N THR A 148 0.56 10.56 2.14
CA THR A 148 1.24 10.16 3.37
C THR A 148 2.10 8.91 3.20
N GLN A 149 1.89 8.11 2.16
CA GLN A 149 2.61 6.86 1.91
C GLN A 149 3.58 6.96 0.74
N GLY A 150 3.94 8.18 0.33
CA GLY A 150 4.90 8.39 -0.76
C GLY A 150 4.36 8.04 -2.13
N GLU A 151 3.03 7.88 -2.30
CA GLU A 151 2.47 7.44 -3.58
C GLU A 151 2.87 8.40 -4.70
N PRO A 152 3.50 7.94 -5.80
CA PRO A 152 4.20 8.82 -6.74
C PRO A 152 3.33 9.94 -7.33
N MET A 153 2.05 9.63 -7.57
CA MET A 153 1.07 10.54 -8.17
C MET A 153 0.26 11.33 -7.14
N SER A 154 0.52 11.16 -5.85
CA SER A 154 -0.15 11.90 -4.80
C SER A 154 0.20 13.38 -4.86
N ALA A 155 -0.67 14.21 -4.26
CA ALA A 155 -0.45 15.64 -4.23
C ALA A 155 0.85 16.01 -3.49
N LEU A 156 1.13 15.41 -2.33
CA LEU A 156 2.37 15.67 -1.59
C LEU A 156 3.63 15.26 -2.37
N SER A 157 3.66 14.06 -2.95
CA SER A 157 4.83 13.60 -3.72
C SER A 157 5.11 14.48 -4.94
N ARG A 158 4.06 15.00 -5.58
CA ARG A 158 4.23 15.97 -6.67
C ARG A 158 4.70 17.33 -6.18
N MET A 159 4.23 17.79 -5.00
CA MET A 159 4.70 19.03 -4.38
C MET A 159 6.19 18.92 -3.99
N SER A 160 6.63 17.80 -3.43
CA SER A 160 8.02 17.58 -3.02
C SER A 160 9.01 17.53 -4.20
N ARG A 161 8.55 17.14 -5.39
CA ARG A 161 9.35 17.17 -6.63
C ARG A 161 9.21 18.46 -7.44
N GLY A 162 8.40 19.42 -6.99
CA GLY A 162 8.13 20.66 -7.75
C GLY A 162 7.27 20.44 -9.01
N GLU A 163 6.53 19.34 -9.09
CA GLU A 163 5.69 18.95 -10.23
C GLU A 163 4.21 19.29 -10.04
N HIS A 164 3.84 19.84 -8.88
CA HIS A 164 2.46 20.21 -8.58
C HIS A 164 2.10 21.54 -9.25
N ARG A 165 0.96 21.59 -9.96
CA ARG A 165 0.63 22.70 -10.88
C ARG A 165 0.41 24.05 -10.20
N SER A 166 -0.19 24.05 -9.01
CA SER A 166 -0.62 25.27 -8.31
C SER A 166 0.19 25.59 -7.06
N ILE A 167 1.05 24.66 -6.61
CA ILE A 167 1.70 24.77 -5.30
C ILE A 167 3.18 24.42 -5.47
N THR A 168 4.04 25.41 -5.25
CA THR A 168 5.49 25.24 -5.17
C THR A 168 5.91 25.41 -3.72
N LEU A 169 6.56 24.40 -3.15
CA LEU A 169 7.04 24.45 -1.77
C LEU A 169 8.31 25.29 -1.64
N THR A 170 8.50 25.90 -0.47
CA THR A 170 9.64 26.74 -0.13
C THR A 170 10.22 26.35 1.23
N ALA A 171 11.39 26.88 1.59
CA ALA A 171 12.03 26.61 2.87
C ALA A 171 11.22 27.14 4.09
N GLU A 172 10.33 28.11 3.88
CA GLU A 172 9.46 28.67 4.93
C GLU A 172 8.24 27.79 5.24
N ASP A 173 8.01 26.74 4.44
CA ASP A 173 6.87 25.86 4.60
C ASP A 173 7.06 24.84 5.75
N LEU A 174 5.97 24.57 6.46
CA LEU A 174 5.86 23.48 7.42
C LEU A 174 5.07 22.34 6.80
N VAL A 175 5.66 21.15 6.71
CA VAL A 175 4.99 19.92 6.29
C VAL A 175 4.78 18.99 7.48
N ILE A 176 3.54 18.60 7.75
CA ILE A 176 3.16 17.67 8.82
C ILE A 176 2.66 16.38 8.19
N LEU A 177 3.36 15.27 8.45
CA LEU A 177 2.93 13.93 8.04
C LEU A 177 2.09 13.30 9.16
N SER A 178 0.78 13.49 9.07
CA SER A 178 -0.21 13.04 10.05
C SER A 178 -0.66 11.60 9.80
N SER A 179 0.30 10.70 9.71
CA SER A 179 0.11 9.26 9.46
C SER A 179 1.21 8.41 10.08
N SER A 180 0.95 7.11 10.21
CA SER A 180 1.98 6.09 10.37
C SER A 180 2.55 5.66 9.01
N LEU A 181 3.72 5.02 9.07
CA LEU A 181 4.30 4.29 7.94
C LEU A 181 3.58 2.95 7.81
N ILE A 182 3.03 2.67 6.63
CA ILE A 182 2.51 1.33 6.32
C ILE A 182 3.70 0.47 5.87
N PRO A 183 3.90 -0.73 6.43
CA PRO A 183 4.97 -1.63 6.01
C PRO A 183 4.98 -1.89 4.50
N GLY A 184 6.14 -1.73 3.87
CA GLY A 184 6.35 -1.81 2.43
C GLY A 184 6.41 -0.46 1.72
N ASN A 185 6.03 0.64 2.37
CA ASN A 185 6.07 1.99 1.81
C ASN A 185 7.20 2.86 2.38
N GLU A 186 8.10 2.30 3.19
CA GLU A 186 9.11 3.06 3.92
C GLU A 186 10.01 3.87 2.97
N GLU A 187 10.55 3.24 1.94
CA GLU A 187 11.42 3.88 0.94
C GLU A 187 10.71 5.07 0.26
N ALA A 188 9.49 4.85 -0.24
CA ALA A 188 8.72 5.90 -0.90
C ALA A 188 8.41 7.10 0.02
N VAL A 189 8.13 6.85 1.31
CA VAL A 189 7.91 7.93 2.28
C VAL A 189 9.22 8.66 2.59
N TYR A 190 10.33 7.95 2.76
CA TYR A 190 11.63 8.58 3.00
C TYR A 190 12.09 9.42 1.80
N ASP A 191 11.86 8.97 0.57
CA ASP A 191 12.15 9.75 -0.64
C ASP A 191 11.39 11.09 -0.66
N VAL A 192 10.12 11.08 -0.23
CA VAL A 192 9.33 12.31 -0.10
C VAL A 192 9.89 13.19 1.01
N ILE A 193 10.22 12.64 2.17
CA ILE A 193 10.82 13.41 3.28
C ILE A 193 12.15 14.03 2.85
N ASP A 194 13.01 13.29 2.15
CA ASP A 194 14.31 13.76 1.67
C ASP A 194 14.15 14.84 0.61
N SER A 195 13.18 14.70 -0.30
CA SER A 195 12.86 15.72 -1.30
C SER A 195 12.36 17.01 -0.65
N LEU A 196 11.49 16.91 0.37
CA LEU A 196 11.02 18.06 1.15
C LEU A 196 12.16 18.72 1.94
N SER A 197 13.02 17.91 2.54
CA SER A 197 14.19 18.37 3.30
C SER A 197 15.21 19.06 2.39
N LYS A 198 15.38 18.58 1.15
CA LYS A 198 16.22 19.21 0.13
C LYS A 198 15.72 20.59 -0.29
N ILE A 199 14.41 20.83 -0.27
CA ILE A 199 13.81 22.16 -0.48
C ILE A 199 14.12 23.10 0.71
N GLY A 200 14.43 22.54 1.87
CA GLY A 200 14.62 23.26 3.14
C GLY A 200 13.34 23.39 3.95
N ALA A 201 12.24 22.75 3.52
CA ALA A 201 10.98 22.80 4.26
C ALA A 201 11.10 22.06 5.59
N ARG A 202 10.43 22.55 6.63
CA ARG A 202 10.42 21.89 7.94
C ARG A 202 9.44 20.72 7.91
N VAL A 203 9.95 19.49 8.03
CA VAL A 203 9.12 18.27 8.05
C VAL A 203 8.91 17.79 9.48
N VAL A 204 7.66 17.56 9.87
CA VAL A 204 7.27 16.99 11.16
C VAL A 204 6.59 15.65 10.94
N THR A 205 7.09 14.60 11.59
CA THR A 205 6.53 13.25 11.53
C THR A 205 6.07 12.77 12.91
N ASN A 206 5.29 11.69 12.92
CA ASN A 206 4.80 11.10 14.17
C ASN A 206 5.92 10.54 15.06
N GLN A 207 7.14 10.33 14.53
CA GLN A 207 8.30 9.92 15.32
C GLN A 207 8.81 11.03 16.24
N GLN A 208 8.61 12.30 15.84
CA GLN A 208 9.10 13.46 16.59
C GLN A 208 8.05 14.00 17.55
N VAL A 209 6.81 14.14 17.07
CA VAL A 209 5.70 14.72 17.82
C VAL A 209 4.42 13.97 17.45
N ARG A 210 3.54 13.74 18.43
CA ARG A 210 2.28 12.99 18.25
C ARG A 210 1.30 13.71 17.32
N VAL A 211 1.44 13.49 16.02
CA VAL A 211 0.58 14.02 14.95
C VAL A 211 -0.31 12.94 14.34
N HIS A 212 -0.20 11.69 14.82
CA HIS A 212 -1.02 10.57 14.41
C HIS A 212 -1.14 9.54 15.53
N VAL A 213 -2.31 8.93 15.61
CA VAL A 213 -2.58 7.73 16.41
C VAL A 213 -3.25 6.69 15.50
N SER A 214 -3.03 5.41 15.81
CA SER A 214 -3.64 4.31 15.05
C SER A 214 -5.16 4.27 15.26
N GLY A 215 -5.89 3.82 14.24
CA GLY A 215 -7.30 3.45 14.32
C GLY A 215 -7.56 2.03 14.84
N HIS A 216 -6.51 1.27 15.16
CA HIS A 216 -6.60 -0.13 15.60
C HIS A 216 -6.11 -0.32 17.04
N ALA A 217 -6.79 -1.18 17.78
CA ALA A 217 -6.57 -1.50 19.19
C ALA A 217 -5.21 -2.15 19.43
N TYR A 218 -4.52 -1.66 20.46
CA TYR A 218 -3.25 -2.20 20.92
C TYR A 218 -3.50 -3.45 21.76
N ALA A 219 -2.45 -4.23 22.04
CA ALA A 219 -2.57 -5.49 22.77
C ALA A 219 -3.30 -5.34 24.13
N GLY A 220 -3.06 -4.25 24.87
CA GLY A 220 -3.74 -3.98 26.13
C GLY A 220 -5.23 -3.70 25.97
N GLU A 221 -5.63 -2.98 24.91
CA GLU A 221 -7.03 -2.76 24.56
C GLU A 221 -7.72 -4.08 24.18
N LEU A 222 -7.05 -4.91 23.37
CA LEU A 222 -7.56 -6.24 23.02
C LEU A 222 -7.74 -7.14 24.25
N LEU A 223 -6.87 -7.06 25.25
CA LEU A 223 -7.04 -7.78 26.52
C LEU A 223 -8.30 -7.32 27.29
N PHE A 224 -8.60 -6.02 27.32
CA PHE A 224 -9.86 -5.53 27.91
C PHE A 224 -11.06 -6.08 27.14
N LEU A 225 -10.99 -6.09 25.82
CA LEU A 225 -12.05 -6.63 24.96
C LEU A 225 -12.30 -8.11 25.23
N TYR A 226 -11.26 -8.95 25.25
CA TYR A 226 -11.40 -10.38 25.53
C TYR A 226 -11.97 -10.65 26.92
N ASN A 227 -11.50 -9.92 27.95
CA ASN A 227 -12.00 -10.08 29.32
C ASN A 227 -13.45 -9.61 29.51
N GLY A 228 -13.89 -8.64 28.70
CA GLY A 228 -15.27 -8.16 28.67
C GLY A 228 -16.21 -9.12 27.94
N VAL A 229 -15.80 -9.57 26.75
CA VAL A 229 -16.62 -10.43 25.87
C VAL A 229 -16.63 -11.89 26.32
N ARG A 230 -15.52 -12.40 26.89
CA ARG A 230 -15.37 -13.80 27.35
C ARG A 230 -15.89 -14.84 26.34
N PRO A 231 -15.40 -14.79 25.08
CA PRO A 231 -15.92 -15.65 24.04
C PRO A 231 -15.58 -17.12 24.29
N ARG A 232 -16.44 -18.04 23.85
CA ARG A 232 -16.15 -19.48 23.89
C ARG A 232 -15.04 -19.87 22.91
N ASN A 233 -15.07 -19.28 21.72
CA ASN A 233 -14.07 -19.50 20.67
C ASN A 233 -13.62 -18.18 20.05
N VAL A 234 -12.41 -18.16 19.50
CA VAL A 234 -11.82 -16.98 18.87
C VAL A 234 -11.26 -17.34 17.51
N MET A 235 -11.52 -16.48 16.51
CA MET A 235 -10.83 -16.50 15.23
C MET A 235 -10.22 -15.12 14.99
N PRO A 236 -8.90 -14.95 15.17
CA PRO A 236 -8.24 -13.70 14.80
C PRO A 236 -8.43 -13.41 13.31
N VAL A 237 -8.79 -12.17 12.98
CA VAL A 237 -8.96 -11.68 11.61
C VAL A 237 -8.23 -10.36 11.42
N HIS A 238 -8.22 -9.83 10.18
CA HIS A 238 -7.66 -8.54 9.82
C HIS A 238 -6.19 -8.36 10.31
N GLY A 239 -5.27 -9.08 9.66
CA GLY A 239 -3.85 -9.00 9.97
C GLY A 239 -2.99 -10.00 9.19
N THR A 240 -1.67 -9.78 9.21
CA THR A 240 -0.70 -10.77 8.70
C THR A 240 -0.56 -11.94 9.67
N TRP A 241 0.04 -13.06 9.24
CA TRP A 241 0.20 -14.26 10.08
C TRP A 241 0.85 -14.00 11.46
N ARG A 242 1.82 -13.07 11.55
CA ARG A 242 2.43 -12.67 12.83
C ARG A 242 1.42 -11.99 13.77
N MET A 243 0.58 -11.13 13.22
CA MET A 243 -0.49 -10.42 13.92
C MET A 243 -1.56 -11.40 14.40
N LEU A 244 -2.06 -12.28 13.52
CA LEU A 244 -3.06 -13.30 13.88
C LEU A 244 -2.56 -14.19 15.03
N ARG A 245 -1.29 -14.62 14.98
CA ARG A 245 -0.64 -15.40 16.03
C ARG A 245 -0.50 -14.63 17.34
N ALA A 246 -0.16 -13.35 17.28
CA ALA A 246 -0.07 -12.51 18.47
C ALA A 246 -1.44 -12.31 19.12
N ASN A 247 -2.48 -12.04 18.31
CA ASN A 247 -3.84 -11.92 18.80
C ASN A 247 -4.37 -13.23 19.42
N ALA A 248 -4.09 -14.38 18.80
CA ALA A 248 -4.37 -15.70 19.39
C ALA A 248 -3.72 -15.89 20.77
N LYS A 249 -2.46 -15.43 20.95
CA LYS A 249 -1.80 -15.47 22.27
C LYS A 249 -2.48 -14.56 23.29
N LEU A 250 -2.95 -13.39 22.87
CA LEU A 250 -3.72 -12.49 23.76
C LEU A 250 -5.02 -13.17 24.21
N ALA A 251 -5.78 -13.76 23.28
CA ALA A 251 -6.99 -14.52 23.61
C ALA A 251 -6.69 -15.65 24.61
N ALA A 252 -5.67 -16.48 24.32
CA ALA A 252 -5.26 -17.57 25.21
C ALA A 252 -4.88 -17.07 26.62
N SER A 253 -4.16 -15.95 26.71
CA SER A 253 -3.75 -15.34 27.98
C SER A 253 -4.93 -14.84 28.83
N THR A 254 -6.10 -14.62 28.23
CA THR A 254 -7.34 -14.25 28.94
C THR A 254 -8.18 -15.46 29.37
N GLY A 255 -7.72 -16.69 29.09
CA GLY A 255 -8.38 -17.93 29.52
C GLY A 255 -9.18 -18.65 28.43
N VAL A 256 -9.17 -18.17 27.18
CA VAL A 256 -9.73 -18.93 26.06
C VAL A 256 -8.85 -20.16 25.82
N PRO A 257 -9.38 -21.40 25.85
CA PRO A 257 -8.58 -22.60 25.60
C PRO A 257 -7.93 -22.55 24.21
N GLU A 258 -6.66 -22.97 24.09
CA GLU A 258 -5.98 -22.98 22.78
C GLU A 258 -6.72 -23.83 21.72
N SER A 259 -7.41 -24.89 22.15
CA SER A 259 -8.25 -25.72 21.28
C SER A 259 -9.48 -24.98 20.72
N SER A 260 -9.87 -23.86 21.33
CA SER A 260 -10.99 -23.01 20.95
C SER A 260 -10.54 -21.78 20.14
N ILE A 261 -9.26 -21.71 19.76
CA ILE A 261 -8.72 -20.63 18.94
C ILE A 261 -8.37 -21.17 17.56
N VAL A 262 -9.05 -20.65 16.54
CA VAL A 262 -8.85 -21.09 15.15
C VAL A 262 -8.11 -20.01 14.36
N LEU A 263 -6.98 -20.39 13.80
CA LEU A 263 -6.24 -19.56 12.84
C LEU A 263 -6.58 -20.06 11.43
N ALA A 264 -7.14 -19.17 10.61
CA ALA A 264 -7.62 -19.50 9.27
C ALA A 264 -6.96 -18.60 8.22
N GLU A 265 -6.61 -19.18 7.08
CA GLU A 265 -6.18 -18.44 5.89
C GLU A 265 -7.38 -18.06 5.03
N ASN A 266 -7.17 -17.16 4.08
CA ASN A 266 -8.19 -16.84 3.07
C ASN A 266 -8.65 -18.13 2.37
N GLY A 267 -9.97 -18.33 2.31
CA GLY A 267 -10.58 -19.51 1.70
C GLY A 267 -10.79 -20.70 2.64
N VAL A 268 -10.19 -20.71 3.84
CA VAL A 268 -10.48 -21.75 4.85
C VAL A 268 -11.89 -21.54 5.40
N SER A 269 -12.66 -22.63 5.46
CA SER A 269 -14.00 -22.67 6.03
C SER A 269 -13.95 -23.22 7.45
N VAL A 270 -14.60 -22.51 8.39
CA VAL A 270 -14.66 -22.86 9.81
C VAL A 270 -16.11 -23.12 10.17
N ASP A 271 -16.39 -24.33 10.64
CA ASP A 271 -17.70 -24.70 11.16
C ASP A 271 -17.83 -24.26 12.61
N LEU A 272 -19.03 -23.81 12.98
CA LEU A 272 -19.44 -23.56 14.35
C LEU A 272 -20.68 -24.42 14.64
N VAL A 273 -20.46 -25.58 15.26
CA VAL A 273 -21.51 -26.56 15.56
C VAL A 273 -21.60 -26.73 17.07
N ASP A 274 -22.79 -26.54 17.64
CA ASP A 274 -23.07 -26.68 19.08
C ASP A 274 -22.07 -25.92 19.98
N GLY A 275 -21.62 -24.74 19.52
CA GLY A 275 -20.68 -23.89 20.26
C GLY A 275 -19.21 -24.33 20.17
N SER A 276 -18.87 -25.30 19.32
CA SER A 276 -17.50 -25.75 19.05
C SER A 276 -17.07 -25.34 17.64
N VAL A 277 -15.84 -24.85 17.51
CA VAL A 277 -15.26 -24.49 16.20
C VAL A 277 -14.33 -25.57 15.68
N SER A 278 -14.37 -25.81 14.38
CA SER A 278 -13.42 -26.69 13.70
C SER A 278 -13.20 -26.25 12.24
N ILE A 279 -12.02 -26.56 11.69
CA ILE A 279 -11.77 -26.35 10.27
C ILE A 279 -12.52 -27.44 9.50
N ALA A 280 -13.44 -27.03 8.63
CA ALA A 280 -14.30 -27.92 7.87
C ALA A 280 -13.79 -28.19 6.44
N GLY A 281 -12.94 -27.31 5.92
CA GLY A 281 -12.37 -27.44 4.59
C GLY A 281 -11.79 -26.13 4.09
N ALA A 282 -11.56 -26.07 2.78
CA ALA A 282 -11.10 -24.87 2.11
C ALA A 282 -11.76 -24.76 0.73
N VAL A 283 -12.07 -23.53 0.33
CA VAL A 283 -12.51 -23.18 -1.01
C VAL A 283 -11.37 -22.50 -1.77
N PRO A 284 -11.20 -22.77 -3.07
CA PRO A 284 -10.21 -22.07 -3.88
C PRO A 284 -10.51 -20.57 -3.89
N VAL A 285 -9.55 -19.78 -3.43
CA VAL A 285 -9.57 -18.33 -3.50
C VAL A 285 -8.29 -17.83 -4.13
N GLY A 286 -8.33 -16.64 -4.71
CA GLY A 286 -7.19 -16.03 -5.39
C GLY A 286 -7.25 -14.52 -5.32
N LYS A 287 -6.17 -13.88 -5.78
CA LYS A 287 -6.12 -12.43 -5.93
C LYS A 287 -6.65 -12.06 -7.31
N MET A 288 -7.39 -10.96 -7.37
CA MET A 288 -7.81 -10.35 -8.63
C MET A 288 -7.08 -9.01 -8.74
N PHE A 289 -6.22 -8.87 -9.75
CA PHE A 289 -5.51 -7.63 -9.99
C PHE A 289 -6.32 -6.72 -10.91
N VAL A 290 -6.21 -5.41 -10.65
CA VAL A 290 -6.87 -4.36 -11.45
C VAL A 290 -5.79 -3.43 -11.95
N ASP A 291 -5.68 -3.29 -13.28
CA ASP A 291 -4.74 -2.39 -13.94
C ASP A 291 -5.50 -1.53 -14.95
N GLY A 292 -5.57 -0.23 -14.70
CA GLY A 292 -6.38 0.69 -15.50
C GLY A 292 -7.89 0.44 -15.37
N LEU A 293 -8.56 0.23 -16.51
CA LEU A 293 -10.02 0.09 -16.61
C LEU A 293 -10.51 -1.36 -16.59
N ILE A 294 -9.60 -2.34 -16.66
CA ILE A 294 -9.96 -3.74 -16.86
C ILE A 294 -9.64 -4.53 -15.59
N THR A 295 -10.69 -5.14 -15.03
CA THR A 295 -10.61 -6.03 -13.86
C THR A 295 -10.23 -7.43 -14.32
N GLY A 296 -9.17 -8.02 -13.76
CA GLY A 296 -8.81 -9.43 -13.98
C GLY A 296 -7.98 -9.75 -15.23
N ASP A 297 -7.57 -8.76 -16.03
CA ASP A 297 -6.72 -8.97 -17.23
C ASP A 297 -5.24 -9.20 -16.86
N VAL A 298 -4.84 -8.80 -15.66
CA VAL A 298 -3.50 -9.06 -15.13
C VAL A 298 -3.57 -10.26 -14.19
N GLY A 299 -2.95 -11.36 -14.59
CA GLY A 299 -2.75 -12.55 -13.75
C GLY A 299 -1.29 -12.73 -13.32
N ASP A 300 -1.02 -13.77 -12.53
CA ASP A 300 0.33 -14.08 -12.04
C ASP A 300 1.34 -14.31 -13.19
N ILE A 301 0.89 -14.85 -14.33
CA ILE A 301 1.72 -15.02 -15.53
C ILE A 301 2.20 -13.67 -16.06
N THR A 302 1.27 -12.75 -16.30
CA THR A 302 1.56 -11.39 -16.77
C THR A 302 2.47 -10.64 -15.80
N LEU A 303 2.26 -10.80 -14.48
CA LEU A 303 3.14 -10.22 -13.46
C LEU A 303 4.55 -10.84 -13.49
N GLY A 304 4.64 -12.17 -13.66
CA GLY A 304 5.91 -12.87 -13.83
C GLY A 304 6.67 -12.40 -15.07
N GLU A 305 5.98 -12.21 -16.19
CA GLU A 305 6.58 -11.64 -17.40
C GLU A 305 7.07 -10.20 -17.20
N ARG A 306 6.26 -9.34 -16.56
CA ARG A 306 6.67 -7.98 -16.18
C ARG A 306 7.90 -7.97 -15.28
N LEU A 307 7.97 -8.91 -14.33
CA LEU A 307 9.13 -9.07 -13.45
C LEU A 307 10.38 -9.47 -14.24
N ILE A 308 10.28 -10.42 -15.17
CA ILE A 308 11.40 -10.79 -16.04
C ILE A 308 11.82 -9.60 -16.91
N LEU A 309 10.86 -8.85 -17.48
CA LEU A 309 11.13 -7.67 -18.30
C LEU A 309 11.86 -6.55 -17.52
N SER A 310 11.71 -6.49 -16.20
CA SER A 310 12.49 -5.56 -15.35
C SER A 310 14.00 -5.84 -15.43
N SER A 311 14.39 -7.09 -15.75
CA SER A 311 15.79 -7.48 -16.01
C SER A 311 16.24 -7.16 -17.44
N GLY A 312 15.41 -6.53 -18.26
CA GLY A 312 15.68 -6.18 -19.64
C GLY A 312 15.09 -7.17 -20.64
N PHE A 313 15.10 -6.76 -21.91
CA PHE A 313 14.52 -7.46 -23.04
C PHE A 313 15.51 -7.49 -24.20
N VAL A 314 15.61 -8.62 -24.91
CA VAL A 314 16.41 -8.79 -26.12
C VAL A 314 15.54 -9.43 -27.21
N ALA A 315 15.23 -8.67 -28.25
CA ALA A 315 14.64 -9.17 -29.49
C ALA A 315 15.75 -9.67 -30.41
N VAL A 316 15.56 -10.86 -30.98
CA VAL A 316 16.50 -11.45 -31.94
C VAL A 316 15.75 -11.77 -33.22
N THR A 317 16.13 -11.18 -34.34
CA THR A 317 15.52 -11.45 -35.65
C THR A 317 16.50 -12.22 -36.51
N VAL A 318 16.08 -13.36 -37.03
CA VAL A 318 16.86 -14.22 -37.93
C VAL A 318 16.03 -14.46 -39.19
N VAL A 319 16.62 -14.18 -40.36
CA VAL A 319 15.99 -14.47 -41.64
C VAL A 319 16.67 -15.71 -42.23
N VAL A 320 15.93 -16.77 -42.51
CA VAL A 320 16.45 -18.04 -43.03
C VAL A 320 15.81 -18.40 -44.37
N ARG A 321 16.54 -19.11 -45.22
CA ARG A 321 16.03 -19.62 -46.49
C ARG A 321 15.23 -20.89 -46.30
N ARG A 322 14.01 -20.93 -46.88
CA ARG A 322 13.14 -22.11 -46.81
C ARG A 322 13.86 -23.36 -47.34
N GLY A 323 13.72 -24.47 -46.62
CA GLY A 323 14.26 -25.78 -47.00
C GLY A 323 15.76 -25.99 -46.76
N THR A 324 16.54 -24.93 -46.51
CA THR A 324 17.99 -25.06 -46.19
C THR A 324 18.34 -24.62 -44.77
N GLY A 325 17.48 -23.82 -44.11
CA GLY A 325 17.75 -23.28 -42.78
C GLY A 325 18.89 -22.25 -42.74
N ARG A 326 19.52 -21.96 -43.90
CA ARG A 326 20.66 -21.07 -44.00
C ARG A 326 20.23 -19.62 -43.79
N SER A 327 20.98 -18.90 -42.98
CA SER A 327 20.74 -17.46 -42.76
C SER A 327 20.84 -16.70 -44.09
N ALA A 328 19.81 -15.92 -44.41
CA ALA A 328 19.75 -15.07 -45.59
C ALA A 328 20.40 -13.70 -45.35
N ALA A 329 20.47 -13.27 -44.09
CA ALA A 329 21.11 -12.04 -43.64
C ALA A 329 21.76 -12.25 -42.26
N ALA A 330 22.56 -11.28 -41.81
CA ALA A 330 23.10 -11.31 -40.44
C ALA A 330 21.97 -11.20 -39.40
N PRO A 331 22.02 -11.94 -38.28
CA PRO A 331 21.06 -11.82 -37.18
C PRO A 331 21.02 -10.40 -36.62
N GLN A 332 19.82 -9.88 -36.38
CA GLN A 332 19.65 -8.56 -35.77
C GLN A 332 19.20 -8.70 -34.33
N LEU A 333 20.02 -8.17 -33.40
CA LEU A 333 19.74 -8.19 -31.97
C LEU A 333 19.48 -6.76 -31.49
N HIS A 334 18.33 -6.55 -30.84
CA HIS A 334 17.96 -5.27 -30.24
C HIS A 334 17.60 -5.48 -28.78
N SER A 335 18.03 -4.58 -27.90
CA SER A 335 17.67 -4.65 -26.48
C SER A 335 17.05 -3.38 -25.93
N ARG A 336 16.21 -3.55 -24.91
CA ARG A 336 15.65 -2.47 -24.07
C ARG A 336 15.81 -2.85 -22.60
N GLY A 337 16.22 -1.89 -21.75
CA GLY A 337 16.45 -2.13 -20.32
C GLY A 337 17.57 -3.14 -19.98
N PHE A 338 18.33 -3.58 -20.99
CA PHE A 338 19.41 -4.55 -20.83
C PHE A 338 20.77 -3.86 -20.63
N SER A 339 21.18 -3.01 -21.58
CA SER A 339 22.43 -2.26 -21.52
C SER A 339 22.24 -0.90 -22.21
N GLU A 340 22.94 0.12 -21.73
CA GLU A 340 23.05 1.43 -22.38
C GLU A 340 24.14 1.45 -23.47
N ASP A 341 25.07 0.47 -23.45
CA ASP A 341 26.09 0.34 -24.48
C ASP A 341 25.47 -0.23 -25.77
N PRO A 342 25.47 0.54 -26.89
CA PRO A 342 24.91 0.10 -28.16
C PRO A 342 25.64 -1.12 -28.75
N LYS A 343 26.87 -1.40 -28.33
CA LYS A 343 27.68 -2.53 -28.79
C LYS A 343 27.63 -3.76 -27.89
N ALA A 344 26.88 -3.69 -26.78
CA ALA A 344 26.83 -4.76 -25.80
C ALA A 344 26.45 -6.12 -26.42
N LEU A 345 25.62 -6.12 -27.47
CA LEU A 345 25.14 -7.34 -28.13
C LEU A 345 26.02 -7.83 -29.28
N GLU A 346 27.04 -7.10 -29.71
CA GLU A 346 27.91 -7.54 -30.83
C GLU A 346 28.53 -8.93 -30.59
N PRO A 347 29.00 -9.29 -29.38
CA PRO A 347 29.49 -10.64 -29.11
C PRO A 347 28.40 -11.71 -29.22
N ALA A 348 27.15 -11.36 -28.87
CA ALA A 348 26.02 -12.27 -29.00
C ALA A 348 25.64 -12.52 -30.46
N VAL A 349 25.70 -11.48 -31.31
CA VAL A 349 25.47 -11.61 -32.77
C VAL A 349 26.39 -12.68 -33.35
N ARG A 350 27.70 -12.61 -33.07
CA ARG A 350 28.68 -13.59 -33.56
C ARG A 350 28.41 -15.02 -33.05
N LYS A 351 27.96 -15.15 -31.81
CA LYS A 351 27.59 -16.47 -31.24
C LYS A 351 26.34 -17.04 -31.90
N VAL A 352 25.36 -16.19 -32.22
CA VAL A 352 24.16 -16.58 -32.94
C VAL A 352 24.49 -16.99 -34.38
N GLU A 353 25.37 -16.26 -35.07
CA GLU A 353 25.85 -16.63 -36.41
C GLU A 353 26.51 -18.01 -36.41
N ALA A 354 27.41 -18.28 -35.46
CA ALA A 354 28.06 -19.59 -35.33
C ALA A 354 27.06 -20.72 -35.01
N GLU A 355 26.05 -20.45 -34.16
CA GLU A 355 25.00 -21.42 -33.86
C GLU A 355 24.16 -21.74 -35.10
N LEU A 356 23.80 -20.73 -35.90
CA LEU A 356 23.04 -20.93 -37.14
C LEU A 356 23.80 -21.78 -38.15
N GLU A 357 25.12 -21.58 -38.27
CA GLU A 357 25.97 -22.43 -39.13
C GLU A 357 25.99 -23.89 -38.64
N SER A 358 26.06 -24.12 -37.32
CA SER A 358 25.97 -25.46 -36.73
C SER A 358 24.63 -26.13 -37.03
N LEU A 359 23.52 -25.40 -36.88
CA LEU A 359 22.18 -25.92 -37.17
C LEU A 359 22.01 -26.30 -38.64
N VAL A 360 22.58 -25.53 -39.57
CA VAL A 360 22.60 -25.85 -41.00
C VAL A 360 23.38 -27.14 -41.26
N ALA A 361 24.55 -27.32 -40.62
CA ALA A 361 25.34 -28.54 -40.74
C ALA A 361 24.60 -29.78 -40.22
N GLU A 362 23.75 -29.61 -39.21
CA GLU A 362 22.85 -30.63 -38.66
C GLU A 362 21.55 -30.83 -39.47
N ASN A 363 21.38 -30.11 -40.59
CA ASN A 363 20.16 -30.09 -41.40
C ASN A 363 18.89 -29.69 -40.63
N VAL A 364 19.02 -28.81 -39.63
CA VAL A 364 17.88 -28.26 -38.89
C VAL A 364 17.26 -27.11 -39.69
N THR A 365 16.06 -27.34 -40.20
CA THR A 365 15.31 -26.35 -41.00
C THR A 365 14.05 -25.83 -40.31
N ASP A 366 13.64 -26.46 -39.21
CA ASP A 366 12.45 -26.07 -38.44
C ASP A 366 12.65 -24.72 -37.72
N PRO A 367 11.86 -23.67 -38.04
CA PRO A 367 11.95 -22.37 -37.39
C PRO A 367 11.82 -22.41 -35.87
N ALA A 368 11.02 -23.33 -35.32
CA ALA A 368 10.83 -23.43 -33.87
C ALA A 368 12.11 -23.92 -33.17
N ARG A 369 12.79 -24.91 -33.75
CA ARG A 369 14.10 -25.41 -33.26
C ARG A 369 15.19 -24.35 -33.39
N ILE A 370 15.22 -23.62 -34.51
CA ILE A 370 16.15 -22.50 -34.72
C ILE A 370 15.93 -21.42 -33.65
N ALA A 371 14.67 -21.01 -33.43
CA ALA A 371 14.32 -20.03 -32.40
C ALA A 371 14.77 -20.50 -31.01
N GLN A 372 14.55 -21.77 -30.65
CA GLN A 372 14.95 -22.32 -29.36
C GLN A 372 16.48 -22.31 -29.18
N ALA A 373 17.24 -22.69 -30.21
CA ALA A 373 18.70 -22.67 -30.19
C ALA A 373 19.24 -21.25 -30.02
N VAL A 374 18.72 -20.29 -30.80
CA VAL A 374 19.07 -18.87 -30.68
C VAL A 374 18.79 -18.34 -29.26
N ARG A 375 17.61 -18.65 -28.69
CA ARG A 375 17.28 -18.28 -27.31
C ARG A 375 18.28 -18.84 -26.30
N ARG A 376 18.66 -20.12 -26.43
CA ARG A 376 19.65 -20.75 -25.53
C ARG A 376 21.03 -20.11 -25.66
N THR A 377 21.48 -19.85 -26.88
CA THR A 377 22.80 -19.26 -27.15
C THR A 377 22.92 -17.85 -26.57
N VAL A 378 21.92 -17.01 -26.84
CA VAL A 378 21.87 -15.65 -26.26
C VAL A 378 21.72 -15.72 -24.74
N GLY A 379 20.83 -16.58 -24.22
CA GLY A 379 20.61 -16.73 -22.77
C GLY A 379 21.85 -17.19 -22.02
N LYS A 380 22.59 -18.16 -22.56
CA LYS A 380 23.86 -18.64 -22.01
C LYS A 380 24.89 -17.51 -21.98
N TRP A 381 25.07 -16.80 -23.10
CA TRP A 381 26.02 -15.70 -23.17
C TRP A 381 25.68 -14.57 -22.19
N VAL A 382 24.41 -14.16 -22.10
CA VAL A 382 24.00 -13.13 -21.13
C VAL A 382 24.22 -13.59 -19.69
N GLY A 383 23.86 -14.83 -19.39
CA GLY A 383 24.05 -15.42 -18.06
C GLY A 383 25.52 -15.51 -17.64
N GLU A 384 26.42 -15.87 -18.56
CA GLU A 384 27.86 -15.96 -18.31
C GLU A 384 28.52 -14.58 -18.20
N THR A 385 28.16 -13.65 -19.09
CA THR A 385 28.82 -12.34 -19.22
C THR A 385 28.31 -11.33 -18.20
N TYR A 386 26.99 -11.27 -18.00
CA TYR A 386 26.33 -10.22 -17.19
C TYR A 386 25.65 -10.77 -15.94
N ARG A 387 25.61 -12.11 -15.75
CA ARG A 387 24.89 -12.74 -14.63
C ARG A 387 23.42 -12.31 -14.54
N ARG A 388 22.79 -12.07 -15.69
CA ARG A 388 21.40 -11.63 -15.85
C ARG A 388 20.59 -12.62 -16.68
N GLN A 389 19.27 -12.53 -16.57
CA GLN A 389 18.33 -13.35 -17.34
C GLN A 389 17.23 -12.46 -17.95
N PRO A 390 17.56 -11.65 -18.97
CA PRO A 390 16.56 -10.85 -19.66
C PRO A 390 15.58 -11.75 -20.42
N MET A 391 14.41 -11.21 -20.74
CA MET A 391 13.49 -11.88 -21.67
C MET A 391 14.12 -11.89 -23.07
N ILE A 392 14.24 -13.07 -23.68
CA ILE A 392 14.79 -13.24 -25.03
C ILE A 392 13.69 -13.74 -25.97
N VAL A 393 13.37 -12.94 -26.99
CA VAL A 393 12.33 -13.23 -27.97
C VAL A 393 12.94 -13.37 -29.36
N PRO A 394 13.25 -14.61 -29.79
CA PRO A 394 13.69 -14.89 -31.15
C PRO A 394 12.50 -14.89 -32.12
N THR A 395 12.66 -14.23 -33.27
CA THR A 395 11.75 -14.23 -34.40
C THR A 395 12.49 -14.78 -35.61
N VAL A 396 12.02 -15.91 -36.15
CA VAL A 396 12.59 -16.55 -37.33
C VAL A 396 11.67 -16.31 -38.51
N ILE A 397 12.19 -15.68 -39.56
CA ILE A 397 11.45 -15.35 -40.79
C ILE A 397 11.98 -16.23 -41.91
N GLU A 398 11.12 -17.03 -42.52
CA GLU A 398 11.48 -17.82 -43.70
C GLU A 398 11.20 -17.05 -45.00
N ILE A 399 12.17 -17.05 -45.92
CA ILE A 399 12.05 -16.47 -47.27
C ILE A 399 12.42 -17.45 -48.38
#